data_AF-A0A7X7SR71-F1
#
_entry.id   AF-A0A7X7SR71-F1
#
_cell.length_a   1.000
_cell.length_b   1.000
_cell.length_c   1.000
_cell.angle_alpha   90.00
_cell.angle_beta   90.00
_cell.angle_gamma   90.00
#
_symmetry.space_group_name_H-M   'P 1'
#
loop_
_entity.id
_entity.type
_entity.pdbx_description
1 polymer ?
#
loop_
_entity_poly.entity_id
_entity_poly.type
_entity_poly.pdbx_seq_one_letter_code
_entity_poly.pdbx_strand_id
1 'polypeptide(L)'
;DIVSYDTVRVTVESEERSVTATLSAQQALASLMGLVMASSGCPKTAVFRPMARFHLPFSSESETAYRVAAMYLVAQHFAHRDGAPSDLNLDQLERVYRGVHAVNRGMAQRLRAATRQDAIVNAIVLLDVYSSLVPAAIHDILDEIRPAFEALLRSE
;
A
#
# COMPACT_ATOMS: atom_id res chain seq x y z
N ASP A 1 18.81 21.13 -0.39
CA ASP A 1 17.83 20.21 -1.01
C ASP A 1 17.91 18.86 -0.35
N ILE A 2 16.79 18.16 -0.18
CA ILE A 2 16.74 16.77 0.27
C ILE A 2 16.76 15.90 -0.99
N VAL A 3 17.74 15.01 -1.11
CA VAL A 3 17.82 14.02 -2.19
C VAL A 3 17.26 12.67 -1.75
N SER A 4 16.90 11.82 -2.71
CA SER A 4 16.11 10.60 -2.45
C SER A 4 16.66 9.67 -1.36
N TYR A 5 17.97 9.50 -1.32
CA TYR A 5 18.66 8.59 -0.40
C TYR A 5 19.10 9.26 0.91
N ASP A 6 18.78 10.53 1.12
CA ASP A 6 19.07 11.20 2.38
C ASP A 6 18.34 10.50 3.53
N THR A 7 19.09 10.17 4.57
CA THR A 7 18.52 9.62 5.79
C THR A 7 17.82 10.72 6.57
N VAL A 8 16.51 10.57 6.77
CA VAL A 8 15.65 11.51 7.49
C VAL A 8 15.00 10.82 8.68
N ARG A 9 14.81 11.58 9.77
CA ARG A 9 13.96 11.16 10.89
C ARG A 9 12.58 11.76 10.69
N VAL A 10 11.56 10.92 10.62
CA VAL A 10 10.17 11.35 10.39
C VAL A 10 9.27 10.80 11.49
N THR A 11 8.40 11.66 12.01
CA THR A 11 7.37 11.32 12.98
C THR A 11 6.00 11.52 12.34
N VAL A 12 5.15 10.51 12.44
CA VAL A 12 3.74 10.56 12.02
C VAL A 12 2.88 10.47 13.27
N GLU A 13 2.04 11.48 13.47
CA GLU A 13 1.12 11.56 14.61
C GLU A 13 -0.31 11.27 14.13
N SER A 14 -0.98 10.38 14.85
CA SER A 14 -2.39 10.03 14.70
C SER A 14 -3.06 10.13 16.08
N GLU A 15 -4.39 10.07 16.13
CA GLU A 15 -5.12 10.11 17.39
C GLU A 15 -4.71 8.96 18.33
N GLU A 16 -4.45 7.78 17.76
CA GLU A 16 -4.17 6.57 18.52
C GLU A 16 -2.68 6.37 18.87
N ARG A 17 -1.75 6.98 18.12
CA ARG A 17 -0.30 6.75 18.27
C ARG A 17 0.59 7.75 17.53
N SER A 18 1.84 7.82 17.96
CA SER A 18 2.95 8.45 17.23
C SER A 18 3.93 7.37 16.76
N VAL A 19 4.31 7.40 15.48
CA VAL A 19 5.27 6.47 14.87
C VAL A 19 6.46 7.27 14.38
N THR A 20 7.65 6.95 14.87
CA THR A 20 8.90 7.61 14.43
C THR A 20 9.84 6.60 13.78
N ALA A 21 10.39 6.95 12.62
CA ALA A 21 11.35 6.13 11.92
C ALA A 21 12.51 6.98 11.35
N THR A 22 13.67 6.36 11.22
CA THR A 22 14.83 6.92 10.51
C THR A 22 15.04 6.09 9.24
N LEU A 23 14.79 6.69 8.09
CA LEU A 23 14.71 6.02 6.78
C LEU A 23 15.08 6.97 5.65
N SER A 24 15.15 6.48 4.40
CA SER A 24 15.42 7.36 3.26
C SER A 24 14.28 8.34 3.00
N ALA A 25 14.61 9.54 2.49
CA ALA A 25 13.64 10.56 2.14
C ALA A 25 12.57 10.04 1.16
N GLN A 26 12.97 9.21 0.17
CA GLN A 26 12.02 8.60 -0.76
C GLN A 26 11.03 7.64 -0.09
N GLN A 27 11.44 6.88 0.94
CA GLN A 27 10.53 5.98 1.67
C GLN A 27 9.56 6.78 2.55
N ALA A 28 10.05 7.82 3.22
CA ALA A 28 9.20 8.72 3.99
C ALA A 28 8.15 9.40 3.10
N LEU A 29 8.57 9.94 1.96
CA LEU A 29 7.69 10.57 0.99
C LEU A 29 6.74 9.56 0.33
N ALA A 30 7.16 8.32 0.09
CA ALA A 30 6.28 7.27 -0.44
C ALA A 30 5.14 6.97 0.54
N SER A 31 5.43 6.89 1.84
CA SER A 31 4.42 6.72 2.89
C SER A 31 3.39 7.86 2.86
N LEU A 32 3.86 9.12 2.78
CA LEU A 32 2.99 10.30 2.69
C LEU A 32 2.15 10.28 1.41
N MET A 33 2.78 10.05 0.25
CA MET A 33 2.11 10.06 -1.05
C MET A 33 1.08 8.93 -1.15
N GLY A 34 1.38 7.74 -0.62
CA GLY A 34 0.43 6.63 -0.56
C GLY A 34 -0.86 7.02 0.20
N LEU A 35 -0.72 7.71 1.33
CA LEU A 35 -1.86 8.23 2.10
C LEU A 35 -2.64 9.30 1.33
N VAL A 36 -1.95 10.29 0.75
CA VAL A 36 -2.58 11.36 -0.05
C VAL A 36 -3.35 10.77 -1.23
N MET A 37 -2.76 9.81 -1.95
CA MET A 37 -3.41 9.17 -3.10
C MET A 37 -4.65 8.38 -2.70
N ALA A 38 -4.60 7.61 -1.61
CA ALA A 38 -5.72 6.82 -1.11
C ALA A 38 -6.86 7.67 -0.53
N SER A 39 -6.56 8.88 -0.08
CA SER A 39 -7.53 9.86 0.46
C SER A 39 -8.02 10.89 -0.57
N SER A 40 -7.46 10.87 -1.79
CA SER A 40 -7.83 11.79 -2.87
C SER A 40 -9.18 11.42 -3.54
N GLY A 41 -9.61 12.26 -4.48
CA GLY A 41 -10.76 11.98 -5.34
C GLY A 41 -10.50 10.99 -6.48
N CYS A 42 -9.32 10.39 -6.59
CA CYS A 42 -9.00 9.48 -7.70
C CYS A 42 -9.75 8.14 -7.55
N PRO A 43 -10.60 7.75 -8.52
CA PRO A 43 -11.38 6.51 -8.42
C PRO A 43 -10.53 5.25 -8.45
N LYS A 44 -9.32 5.30 -9.05
CA LYS A 44 -8.40 4.15 -9.12
C LYS A 44 -7.71 3.85 -7.79
N THR A 45 -7.62 4.83 -6.90
CA THR A 45 -7.02 4.66 -5.56
C THR A 45 -8.05 4.67 -4.45
N ALA A 46 -9.32 4.98 -4.74
CA ALA A 46 -10.42 5.02 -3.78
C ALA A 46 -10.66 3.69 -3.05
N VAL A 47 -10.28 2.56 -3.65
CA VAL A 47 -10.33 1.24 -3.01
C VAL A 47 -9.43 1.13 -1.78
N PHE A 48 -8.41 1.97 -1.66
CA PHE A 48 -7.48 1.98 -0.52
C PHE A 48 -7.92 2.93 0.62
N ARG A 49 -9.14 3.47 0.57
CA ARG A 49 -9.68 4.26 1.69
C ARG A 49 -9.61 3.54 3.05
N PRO A 50 -9.86 2.21 3.16
CA PRO A 50 -9.64 1.51 4.41
C PRO A 50 -8.17 1.56 4.87
N MET A 51 -7.21 1.42 3.94
CA MET A 51 -5.78 1.55 4.26
C MET A 51 -5.38 2.98 4.64
N ALA A 52 -6.08 4.00 4.16
CA ALA A 52 -5.90 5.39 4.61
C ALA A 52 -6.48 5.60 6.02
N ARG A 53 -7.67 5.05 6.30
CA ARG A 53 -8.30 5.13 7.63
C ARG A 53 -7.47 4.45 8.72
N PHE A 54 -6.85 3.33 8.38
CA PHE A 54 -5.98 2.55 9.26
C PHE A 54 -4.54 2.60 8.76
N HIS A 55 -4.05 3.80 8.42
CA HIS A 55 -2.72 3.97 7.87
C HIS A 55 -1.65 3.47 8.83
N LEU A 56 -0.77 2.61 8.32
CA LEU A 56 0.48 2.23 8.96
C LEU A 56 1.59 2.91 8.16
N PRO A 57 2.25 3.94 8.71
CA PRO A 57 3.35 4.59 8.01
C PRO A 57 4.57 3.66 7.94
N PHE A 58 5.38 3.82 6.89
CA PHE A 58 6.66 3.11 6.74
C PHE A 58 6.55 1.57 6.74
N SER A 59 5.42 1.03 6.27
CA SER A 59 5.20 -0.43 6.21
C SER A 59 6.26 -1.14 5.38
N SER A 60 6.72 -2.28 5.88
CA SER A 60 7.46 -3.29 5.12
C SER A 60 6.61 -3.93 4.01
N GLU A 61 7.24 -4.72 3.16
CA GLU A 61 6.57 -5.47 2.10
C GLU A 61 5.57 -6.48 2.68
N SER A 62 5.96 -7.24 3.71
CA SER A 62 5.09 -8.21 4.38
C SER A 62 3.91 -7.53 5.08
N GLU A 63 4.13 -6.41 5.76
CA GLU A 63 3.04 -5.62 6.36
C GLU A 63 2.09 -5.07 5.30
N THR A 64 2.62 -4.62 4.16
CA THR A 64 1.82 -4.13 3.05
C THR A 64 0.96 -5.24 2.45
N ALA A 65 1.56 -6.39 2.13
CA ALA A 65 0.85 -7.55 1.57
C ALA A 65 -0.25 -8.04 2.52
N TYR A 66 0.08 -8.21 3.81
CA TYR A 66 -0.89 -8.63 4.82
C TYR A 66 -2.06 -7.64 4.92
N ARG A 67 -1.79 -6.33 4.99
CA ARG A 67 -2.84 -5.30 5.09
C ARG A 67 -3.70 -5.23 3.83
N VAL A 68 -3.12 -5.39 2.65
CA VAL A 68 -3.86 -5.40 1.37
C VAL A 68 -4.76 -6.63 1.30
N ALA A 69 -4.23 -7.82 1.59
CA ALA A 69 -5.00 -9.05 1.61
C ALA A 69 -6.14 -8.99 2.64
N ALA A 70 -5.84 -8.55 3.86
CA ALA A 70 -6.84 -8.41 4.92
C ALA A 70 -7.93 -7.40 4.55
N MET A 71 -7.56 -6.21 4.04
CA MET A 71 -8.53 -5.22 3.56
C MET A 71 -9.43 -5.83 2.46
N TYR A 72 -8.81 -6.49 1.49
CA TYR A 72 -9.52 -7.07 0.36
C TYR A 72 -10.49 -8.16 0.82
N LEU A 73 -10.03 -9.14 1.61
CA LEU A 73 -10.84 -10.24 2.12
C LEU A 73 -11.97 -9.75 3.05
N VAL A 74 -11.77 -8.67 3.82
CA VAL A 74 -12.84 -8.03 4.59
C VAL A 74 -13.91 -7.43 3.67
N ALA A 75 -13.51 -6.81 2.55
CA ALA A 75 -14.48 -6.34 1.54
C ALA A 75 -15.25 -7.52 0.91
N GLN A 76 -14.57 -8.64 0.63
CA GLN A 76 -15.22 -9.85 0.09
C GLN A 76 -16.14 -10.51 1.11
N HIS A 77 -15.85 -10.41 2.40
CA HIS A 77 -16.75 -10.85 3.47
C HIS A 77 -18.05 -10.02 3.49
N PHE A 78 -17.97 -8.70 3.32
CA PHE A 78 -19.18 -7.87 3.19
C PHE A 78 -19.98 -8.21 1.93
N ALA A 79 -19.31 -8.38 0.79
CA ALA A 79 -19.97 -8.82 -0.44
C ALA A 79 -20.72 -10.14 -0.25
N HIS A 80 -20.09 -11.13 0.39
CA HIS A 80 -20.71 -12.42 0.71
C HIS A 80 -21.94 -12.26 1.61
N ARG A 81 -21.85 -11.44 2.66
CA ARG A 81 -22.97 -11.15 3.57
C ARG A 81 -24.15 -10.49 2.86
N ASP A 82 -23.88 -9.72 1.82
CA ASP A 82 -24.89 -9.04 1.00
C ASP A 82 -25.41 -9.95 -0.15
N GLY A 83 -25.01 -11.23 -0.18
CA GLY A 83 -25.42 -12.20 -1.20
C GLY A 83 -24.72 -12.06 -2.54
N ALA A 84 -23.68 -11.22 -2.63
CA ALA A 84 -22.86 -11.08 -3.83
C ALA A 84 -21.73 -12.14 -3.86
N PRO A 85 -21.22 -12.51 -5.05
CA PRO A 85 -20.07 -13.39 -5.17
C PRO A 85 -18.82 -12.80 -4.47
N SER A 86 -18.13 -13.62 -3.67
CA SER A 86 -16.86 -13.28 -3.04
C SER A 86 -15.67 -13.88 -3.81
N ASP A 87 -14.56 -13.16 -3.80
CA ASP A 87 -13.29 -13.55 -4.45
C ASP A 87 -12.25 -13.81 -3.36
N LEU A 88 -12.20 -15.04 -2.85
CA LEU A 88 -11.24 -15.42 -1.81
C LEU A 88 -9.85 -15.73 -2.36
N ASN A 89 -9.73 -15.89 -3.69
CA ASN A 89 -8.46 -16.19 -4.36
C ASN A 89 -7.63 -14.94 -4.66
N LEU A 90 -8.20 -13.75 -4.48
CA LEU A 90 -7.61 -12.45 -4.79
C LEU A 90 -7.46 -12.20 -6.30
N ASP A 91 -8.22 -12.90 -7.14
CA ASP A 91 -8.09 -12.87 -8.61
C ASP A 91 -8.33 -11.46 -9.18
N GLN A 92 -9.25 -10.69 -8.59
CA GLN A 92 -9.55 -9.34 -9.05
C GLN A 92 -8.58 -8.28 -8.51
N LEU A 93 -7.69 -8.63 -7.59
CA LEU A 93 -6.71 -7.71 -7.01
C LEU A 93 -5.72 -7.21 -8.07
N GLU A 94 -5.37 -8.04 -9.06
CA GLU A 94 -4.54 -7.63 -10.20
C GLU A 94 -5.16 -6.46 -10.97
N ARG A 95 -6.50 -6.46 -11.16
CA ARG A 95 -7.20 -5.35 -11.84
C ARG A 95 -7.14 -4.05 -11.05
N VAL A 96 -7.21 -4.13 -9.72
CA VAL A 96 -7.02 -2.97 -8.84
C VAL A 96 -5.63 -2.38 -9.08
N TYR A 97 -4.60 -3.21 -8.97
CA TYR A 97 -3.21 -2.77 -9.05
C TYR A 97 -2.77 -2.28 -10.43
N ARG A 98 -3.32 -2.84 -11.52
CA ARG A 98 -3.15 -2.27 -12.87
C ARG A 98 -3.65 -0.83 -12.97
N GLY A 99 -4.73 -0.50 -12.26
CA GLY A 99 -5.22 0.87 -12.15
C GLY A 99 -4.25 1.79 -11.40
N VAL A 100 -3.65 1.29 -10.32
CA VAL A 100 -2.65 2.01 -9.52
C VAL A 100 -1.38 2.27 -10.32
N HIS A 101 -0.87 1.25 -11.02
CA HIS A 101 0.30 1.36 -11.89
C HIS A 101 0.15 2.50 -12.92
N ALA A 102 -1.02 2.58 -13.57
CA ALA A 102 -1.32 3.66 -14.51
C ALA A 102 -1.30 5.05 -13.84
N VAL A 103 -1.84 5.18 -12.62
CA VAL A 103 -1.82 6.43 -11.85
C VAL A 103 -0.39 6.80 -11.46
N ASN A 104 0.38 5.86 -10.91
CA ASN A 104 1.75 6.08 -10.46
C ASN A 104 2.64 6.53 -11.62
N ARG A 105 2.59 5.85 -12.77
CA ARG A 105 3.33 6.27 -13.97
C ARG A 105 2.95 7.68 -14.43
N GLY A 106 1.65 7.97 -14.49
CA GLY A 106 1.15 9.28 -14.88
C GLY A 106 1.55 10.39 -13.90
N MET A 107 1.64 10.08 -12.61
CA MET A 107 2.07 11.01 -11.57
C MET A 107 3.58 11.24 -11.62
N ALA A 108 4.38 10.18 -11.76
CA ALA A 108 5.83 10.25 -11.89
C ALA A 108 6.24 11.11 -13.09
N GLN A 109 5.56 10.95 -14.25
CA GLN A 109 5.84 11.77 -15.43
C GLN A 109 5.56 13.26 -15.19
N ARG A 110 4.43 13.60 -14.54
CA ARG A 110 4.07 14.98 -14.22
C ARG A 110 5.04 15.62 -13.23
N LEU A 111 5.41 14.89 -12.19
CA LEU A 111 6.36 15.36 -11.18
C LEU A 111 7.75 15.59 -11.77
N ARG A 112 8.25 14.68 -12.62
CA ARG A 112 9.52 14.88 -13.34
C ARG A 112 9.54 16.17 -14.17
N ALA A 113 8.40 16.55 -14.76
CA ALA A 113 8.30 17.78 -15.53
C ALA A 113 8.18 19.04 -14.63
N ALA A 114 7.70 18.89 -13.40
CA ALA A 114 7.35 20.00 -12.51
C ALA A 114 8.42 20.33 -11.45
N THR A 115 9.32 19.39 -11.11
CA THR A 115 10.34 19.60 -10.07
C THR A 115 11.72 19.12 -10.49
N ARG A 116 12.76 19.79 -9.96
CA ARG A 116 14.16 19.33 -10.04
C ARG A 116 14.52 18.35 -8.92
N GLN A 117 13.68 18.23 -7.89
CA GLN A 117 13.90 17.33 -6.76
C GLN A 117 13.49 15.90 -7.12
N ASP A 118 14.41 14.97 -6.93
CA ASP A 118 14.23 13.56 -7.29
C ASP A 118 13.47 12.75 -6.22
N ALA A 119 13.53 13.16 -4.95
CA ALA A 119 12.96 12.42 -3.82
C ALA A 119 11.45 12.13 -3.97
N ILE A 120 10.65 13.11 -4.41
CA ILE A 120 9.20 12.92 -4.61
C ILE A 120 8.94 12.05 -5.85
N VAL A 121 9.75 12.18 -6.91
CA VAL A 121 9.63 11.33 -8.10
C VAL A 121 9.94 9.88 -7.73
N ASN A 122 11.02 9.64 -6.98
CA ASN A 122 11.43 8.31 -6.56
C ASN A 122 10.49 7.71 -5.51
N ALA A 123 9.83 8.53 -4.70
CA ALA A 123 8.72 8.09 -3.86
C ALA A 123 7.57 7.47 -4.68
N ILE A 124 7.17 8.12 -5.78
CA ILE A 124 6.14 7.56 -6.67
C ILE A 124 6.65 6.33 -7.42
N VAL A 125 7.92 6.30 -7.83
CA VAL A 125 8.53 5.10 -8.43
C VAL A 125 8.50 3.94 -7.44
N LEU A 126 8.81 4.17 -6.16
CA LEU A 126 8.71 3.15 -5.12
C LEU A 126 7.27 2.63 -4.96
N LEU A 127 6.27 3.52 -4.98
CA LEU A 127 4.86 3.10 -4.99
C LEU A 127 4.49 2.33 -6.26
N ASP A 128 5.11 2.64 -7.40
CA ASP A 128 4.92 1.91 -8.66
C ASP A 128 5.48 0.49 -8.60
N VAL A 129 6.63 0.31 -7.96
CA VAL A 129 7.19 -1.02 -7.67
C VAL A 129 6.19 -1.85 -6.87
N TYR A 130 5.62 -1.30 -5.80
CA TYR A 130 4.57 -1.99 -5.03
C TYR A 130 3.34 -2.32 -5.87
N SER A 131 2.99 -1.48 -6.84
CA SER A 131 1.84 -1.76 -7.70
C SER A 131 2.05 -2.97 -8.63
N SER A 132 3.30 -3.38 -8.84
CA SER A 132 3.64 -4.58 -9.60
C SER A 132 3.98 -5.76 -8.70
N LEU A 133 4.70 -5.51 -7.60
CA LEU A 133 5.16 -6.54 -6.67
C LEU A 133 4.00 -7.20 -5.93
N VAL A 134 3.06 -6.41 -5.41
CA VAL A 134 1.94 -6.95 -4.62
C VAL A 134 1.14 -7.98 -5.42
N PRO A 135 0.58 -7.69 -6.61
CA PRO A 135 -0.18 -8.72 -7.33
C PRO A 135 0.68 -9.92 -7.77
N ALA A 136 2.00 -9.75 -7.95
CA ALA A 136 2.88 -10.84 -8.37
C ALA A 136 3.31 -11.78 -7.22
N ALA A 137 3.43 -11.26 -6.00
CA ALA A 137 4.04 -11.96 -4.87
C ALA A 137 3.09 -12.14 -3.68
N ILE A 138 1.84 -11.66 -3.74
CA ILE A 138 0.95 -11.68 -2.57
C ILE A 138 0.72 -13.08 -2.02
N HIS A 139 0.54 -14.10 -2.88
CA HIS A 139 0.35 -15.48 -2.41
C HIS A 139 1.62 -16.01 -1.72
N ASP A 140 2.79 -15.80 -2.31
CA ASP A 140 4.07 -16.21 -1.72
C ASP A 140 4.29 -15.52 -0.35
N ILE A 141 4.05 -14.21 -0.25
CA ILE A 141 4.19 -13.46 1.01
C ILE A 141 3.15 -13.92 2.04
N LEU A 142 1.93 -14.27 1.62
CA LEU A 142 0.91 -14.81 2.52
C LEU A 142 1.27 -16.21 3.03
N ASP A 143 1.89 -17.03 2.19
CA ASP A 143 2.39 -18.35 2.58
C ASP A 143 3.55 -18.25 3.59
N GLU A 144 4.42 -17.26 3.45
CA GLU A 144 5.49 -16.97 4.43
C GLU A 144 4.93 -16.66 5.83
N ILE A 145 3.82 -15.93 5.93
CA ILE A 145 3.20 -15.58 7.21
C ILE A 145 2.18 -16.62 7.71
N ARG A 146 1.79 -17.59 6.86
CA ARG A 146 0.82 -18.64 7.18
C ARG A 146 1.10 -19.38 8.50
N PRO A 147 2.35 -19.68 8.90
CA PRO A 147 2.63 -20.31 10.19
C PRO A 147 2.12 -19.52 11.40
N ALA A 148 2.03 -18.18 11.31
CA ALA A 148 1.49 -17.35 12.37
C ALA A 148 -0.02 -17.58 12.62
N PHE A 149 -0.73 -18.20 11.67
CA PHE A 149 -2.16 -18.50 11.75
C PHE A 149 -2.46 -19.91 12.25
N GLU A 150 -1.45 -20.70 12.62
CA GLU A 150 -1.64 -22.11 13.02
C GLU A 150 -2.71 -22.30 14.11
N ALA A 151 -2.78 -21.40 15.08
CA ALA A 151 -3.77 -21.50 16.16
C ALA A 151 -5.23 -21.38 15.65
N LEU A 152 -5.46 -20.69 14.54
CA LEU A 152 -6.78 -20.56 13.90
C LEU A 152 -7.03 -21.67 12.87
N LEU A 153 -5.96 -22.22 12.28
CA LEU A 153 -6.05 -23.27 11.26
C LEU A 153 -6.16 -24.67 11.84
N ARG A 154 -5.70 -24.86 13.08
CA ARG A 154 -5.96 -26.09 13.83
C ARG A 154 -7.46 -26.13 14.16
N SER A 155 -8.20 -26.93 13.42
CA SER A 155 -9.51 -27.40 13.87
C SER A 155 -9.27 -28.32 15.07
N GLU A 156 -9.98 -28.11 16.18
CA GLU A 156 -10.03 -29.08 17.27
C GLU A 156 -10.46 -30.47 16.77
#